data_AF-A0A4R8XQT4-F1
#
_entry.id   AF-A0A4R8XQT4-F1
#
_cell.length_a   1.000
_cell.length_b   1.000
_cell.length_c   1.000
_cell.angle_alpha   90.00
_cell.angle_beta   90.00
_cell.angle_gamma   90.00
#
_symmetry.space_group_name_H-M   'P 1'
#
loop_
_entity.id
_entity.type
_entity.pdbx_description
1 polymer ?
#
loop_
_entity_poly.entity_id
_entity_poly.type
_entity_poly.pdbx_seq_one_letter_code
_entity_poly.pdbx_strand_id
1 'polypeptide(L)'
;MDNTPDRADRMAVRPDPGEVWRIGYGPAPWNWVDWAHAINGRFNGRWDSLDSAYRTIYAGSSLFACLVEVLARFRPDPILETDMGGIRVDEADASLYASVPVGTVDESWLSVRQASRANLSGRYCDVADSATIAALRPTFGALAVGFGLADFDSSALQNSEPRELTQRVGREIYEMSNDDGQPLFDGVRFLSRHGNDLELWTIFERSTDGAFSAQLSNIVVGDLRPGNPDVEAAMRLHGLSWG
;
A
#
# COMPACT_ATOMS: atom_id res chain seq x y z
N MET A 1 38.62 -10.72 -14.97
CA MET A 1 37.86 -10.12 -13.86
C MET A 1 36.50 -9.82 -14.45
N ASP A 2 35.52 -10.62 -14.07
CA ASP A 2 34.16 -10.52 -14.56
C ASP A 2 33.52 -9.30 -13.90
N ASN A 3 33.37 -8.21 -14.64
CA ASN A 3 32.80 -6.95 -14.15
C ASN A 3 31.27 -7.05 -14.25
N THR A 4 30.71 -8.04 -13.58
CA THR A 4 29.26 -8.20 -13.48
C THR A 4 28.78 -7.12 -12.51
N PRO A 5 28.00 -6.12 -12.97
CA PRO A 5 27.48 -5.08 -12.08
C PRO A 5 26.68 -5.75 -10.95
N ASP A 6 26.76 -5.18 -9.75
CA ASP A 6 26.01 -5.71 -8.62
C ASP A 6 24.51 -5.74 -8.97
N ARG A 7 23.78 -6.74 -8.46
CA ARG A 7 22.34 -6.91 -8.73
C ARG A 7 21.58 -5.61 -8.41
N ALA A 8 22.01 -4.91 -7.36
CA ALA A 8 21.54 -3.60 -6.94
C ALA A 8 21.68 -2.52 -8.03
N ASP A 9 22.81 -2.49 -8.75
CA ASP A 9 23.09 -1.50 -9.81
C ASP A 9 22.18 -1.65 -11.03
N ARG A 10 21.54 -2.81 -11.16
CA ARG A 10 20.62 -3.13 -12.26
C ARG A 10 19.17 -2.83 -11.94
N MET A 11 18.84 -2.47 -10.70
CA MET A 11 17.46 -2.19 -10.28
C MET A 11 17.09 -0.75 -10.59
N ALA A 12 15.84 -0.54 -11.00
CA ALA A 12 15.35 0.78 -11.35
C ALA A 12 15.07 1.61 -10.08
N VAL A 13 15.58 2.84 -10.07
CA VAL A 13 15.44 3.78 -8.97
C VAL A 13 14.52 4.93 -9.38
N ARG A 14 13.59 5.30 -8.50
CA ARG A 14 12.83 6.55 -8.56
C ARG A 14 13.33 7.48 -7.46
N PRO A 15 14.17 8.48 -7.78
CA PRO A 15 14.66 9.45 -6.82
C PRO A 15 13.63 10.55 -6.57
N ASP A 16 13.65 11.10 -5.36
CA ASP A 16 12.94 12.31 -4.94
C ASP A 16 11.51 12.44 -5.51
N PRO A 17 10.58 11.57 -5.07
CA PRO A 17 9.23 11.48 -5.65
C PRO A 17 8.43 12.79 -5.64
N GLY A 18 8.75 13.72 -4.73
CA GLY A 18 8.06 15.00 -4.61
C GLY A 18 6.80 14.89 -3.75
N GLU A 19 5.72 15.56 -4.14
CA GLU A 19 4.49 15.55 -3.34
C GLU A 19 3.83 14.17 -3.33
N VAL A 20 3.56 13.66 -2.12
CA VAL A 20 2.81 12.43 -1.87
C VAL A 20 1.70 12.69 -0.86
N TRP A 21 0.70 11.81 -0.89
CA TRP A 21 -0.48 11.85 -0.06
C TRP A 21 -0.59 10.59 0.79
N ARG A 22 -1.22 10.71 1.95
CA ARG A 22 -1.57 9.58 2.82
C ARG A 22 -2.89 9.85 3.50
N ILE A 23 -3.67 8.78 3.63
CA ILE A 23 -4.84 8.74 4.51
C ILE A 23 -4.43 7.94 5.73
N GLY A 24 -4.33 8.63 6.86
CA GLY A 24 -3.95 8.04 8.14
C GLY A 24 -4.91 8.47 9.25
N TYR A 25 -4.82 7.82 10.39
CA TYR A 25 -5.56 8.25 11.58
C TYR A 25 -4.98 9.56 12.13
N GLY A 26 -5.86 10.47 12.53
CA GLY A 26 -5.44 11.70 13.19
C GLY A 26 -4.97 11.47 14.64
N PRO A 27 -4.22 12.42 15.23
CA PRO A 27 -3.82 13.70 14.65
C PRO A 27 -2.50 13.67 13.85
N ALA A 28 -1.80 12.53 13.85
CA ALA A 28 -0.46 12.39 13.29
C ALA A 28 -0.40 11.27 12.24
N PRO A 29 -0.98 11.47 11.04
CA PRO A 29 -1.18 10.40 10.06
C PRO A 29 0.13 9.80 9.52
N TRP A 30 1.24 10.54 9.59
CA TRP A 30 2.57 10.11 9.15
C TRP A 30 3.40 9.44 10.25
N ASN A 31 2.94 9.41 11.49
CA ASN A 31 3.69 8.72 12.53
C ASN A 31 3.76 7.23 12.22
N TRP A 32 4.88 6.61 12.59
CA TRP A 32 4.99 5.17 12.59
C TRP A 32 3.92 4.57 13.49
N VAL A 33 3.21 3.56 12.98
CA VAL A 33 2.19 2.86 13.76
C VAL A 33 2.87 2.17 14.94
N ASP A 34 2.27 2.28 16.13
CA ASP A 34 2.78 1.60 17.31
C ASP A 34 2.69 0.07 17.12
N TRP A 35 3.74 -0.65 17.53
CA TRP A 35 3.78 -2.11 17.53
C TRP A 35 2.64 -2.74 18.36
N ALA A 36 2.06 -1.99 19.31
CA ALA A 36 0.86 -2.40 20.04
C ALA A 36 -0.36 -2.68 19.12
N HIS A 37 -0.36 -2.14 17.90
CA HIS A 37 -1.40 -2.39 16.89
C HIS A 37 -1.04 -3.53 15.92
N ALA A 38 0.13 -4.13 16.06
CA ALA A 38 0.56 -5.25 15.23
C ALA A 38 -0.17 -6.53 15.65
N ILE A 39 -0.58 -7.35 14.68
CA ILE A 39 -1.26 -8.63 14.93
C ILE A 39 -0.18 -9.72 14.94
N ASN A 40 -0.05 -10.45 16.05
CA ASN A 40 1.03 -11.41 16.26
C ASN A 40 2.42 -10.81 16.02
N GLY A 41 2.59 -9.54 16.42
CA GLY A 41 3.84 -8.79 16.29
C GLY A 41 4.13 -8.27 14.87
N ARG A 42 3.25 -8.44 13.89
CA ARG A 42 3.47 -8.03 12.50
C ARG A 42 2.35 -7.15 11.95
N PHE A 43 2.72 -6.29 11.01
CA PHE A 43 1.78 -5.62 10.11
C PHE A 43 1.61 -6.48 8.83
N ASN A 44 0.49 -6.33 8.12
CA ASN A 44 0.08 -7.24 7.06
C ASN A 44 -0.06 -6.57 5.68
N GLY A 45 0.53 -5.39 5.48
CA GLY A 45 0.67 -4.77 4.18
C GLY A 45 1.56 -5.58 3.25
N ARG A 46 1.44 -5.32 1.93
CA ARG A 46 2.14 -6.07 0.87
C ARG A 46 3.66 -5.97 0.97
N TRP A 47 4.17 -4.85 1.48
CA TRP A 47 5.59 -4.55 1.62
C TRP A 47 5.98 -4.38 3.09
N ASP A 48 5.21 -4.98 4.00
CA ASP A 48 5.52 -4.96 5.42
C ASP A 48 6.53 -6.07 5.75
N SER A 49 7.28 -5.87 6.82
CA SER A 49 8.26 -6.84 7.30
C SER A 49 7.59 -8.15 7.73
N LEU A 50 8.13 -9.27 7.23
CA LEU A 50 7.79 -10.61 7.69
C LEU A 50 8.41 -10.98 9.04
N ASP A 51 9.37 -10.22 9.51
CA ASP A 51 10.17 -10.53 10.70
C ASP A 51 10.10 -9.43 11.78
N SER A 52 9.16 -8.49 11.62
CA SER A 52 8.98 -7.33 12.49
C SER A 52 10.22 -6.42 12.59
N ALA A 53 11.10 -6.48 11.59
CA ALA A 53 12.36 -5.75 11.57
C ALA A 53 12.20 -4.25 11.25
N TYR A 54 11.10 -3.85 10.62
CA TYR A 54 10.80 -2.46 10.30
C TYR A 54 9.29 -2.23 10.16
N ARG A 55 8.87 -0.98 10.30
CA ARG A 55 7.53 -0.50 9.94
C ARG A 55 7.52 0.10 8.54
N THR A 56 6.33 0.17 7.94
CA THR A 56 6.14 0.71 6.60
C THR A 56 5.03 1.76 6.62
N ILE A 57 5.27 2.89 5.95
CA ILE A 57 4.25 3.88 5.61
C ILE A 57 3.86 3.71 4.15
N TYR A 58 2.56 3.74 3.87
CA TYR A 58 2.01 3.74 2.52
C TYR A 58 1.53 5.14 2.15
N ALA A 59 1.87 5.57 0.95
CA ALA A 59 1.50 6.84 0.36
C ALA A 59 1.14 6.66 -1.12
N GLY A 60 0.47 7.65 -1.70
CA GLY A 60 0.17 7.72 -3.13
C GLY A 60 0.62 9.03 -3.75
N SER A 61 0.86 9.05 -5.05
CA SER A 61 1.21 10.29 -5.77
C SER A 61 0.03 11.27 -5.86
N SER A 62 -1.17 10.87 -5.42
CA SER A 62 -2.34 11.73 -5.29
C SER A 62 -3.25 11.29 -4.14
N LEU A 63 -4.09 12.20 -3.65
CA LEU A 63 -5.14 11.87 -2.68
C LEU A 63 -6.11 10.84 -3.28
N PHE A 64 -6.47 10.99 -4.55
CA PHE A 64 -7.28 10.03 -5.29
C PHE A 64 -6.69 8.62 -5.25
N ALA A 65 -5.41 8.43 -5.56
CA ALA A 65 -4.76 7.11 -5.51
C ALA A 65 -4.82 6.49 -4.10
N CYS A 66 -4.63 7.29 -3.06
CA CYS A 66 -4.78 6.82 -1.68
C CYS A 66 -6.21 6.38 -1.38
N LEU A 67 -7.20 7.19 -1.78
CA LEU A 67 -8.62 6.90 -1.58
C LEU A 67 -9.05 5.61 -2.28
N VAL A 68 -8.59 5.40 -3.52
CA VAL A 68 -8.88 4.16 -4.27
C VAL A 68 -8.42 2.93 -3.48
N GLU A 69 -7.22 2.94 -2.89
CA GLU A 69 -6.74 1.80 -2.10
C GLU A 69 -7.56 1.57 -0.82
N VAL A 70 -7.79 2.61 -0.03
CA VAL A 70 -8.44 2.46 1.28
C VAL A 70 -9.94 2.20 1.19
N LEU A 71 -10.59 2.67 0.11
CA LEU A 71 -12.01 2.44 -0.13
C LEU A 71 -12.29 1.11 -0.87
N ALA A 72 -11.27 0.47 -1.45
CA ALA A 72 -11.45 -0.78 -2.21
C ALA A 72 -12.09 -1.92 -1.41
N ARG A 73 -12.01 -1.88 -0.08
CA ARG A 73 -12.65 -2.84 0.84
C ARG A 73 -14.17 -2.71 0.94
N PHE A 74 -14.74 -1.60 0.51
CA PHE A 74 -16.19 -1.35 0.50
C PHE A 74 -16.83 -1.69 -0.84
N ARG A 75 -16.01 -2.00 -1.86
CA ARG A 75 -16.51 -2.37 -3.18
C ARG A 75 -17.52 -3.51 -3.06
N PRO A 76 -18.60 -3.45 -3.84
CA PRO A 76 -19.47 -4.59 -3.98
C PRO A 76 -18.70 -5.82 -4.44
N ASP A 77 -18.80 -6.90 -3.68
CA ASP A 77 -18.24 -8.18 -4.08
C ASP A 77 -19.29 -8.93 -4.90
N PRO A 78 -19.03 -9.22 -6.19
CA PRO A 78 -20.00 -9.88 -7.07
C PRO A 78 -20.48 -11.25 -6.54
N ILE A 79 -19.65 -11.94 -5.76
CA ILE A 79 -19.98 -13.24 -5.17
C ILE A 79 -20.94 -13.04 -3.99
N LEU A 80 -20.68 -12.07 -3.12
CA LEU A 80 -21.58 -11.69 -2.02
C LEU A 80 -22.90 -11.09 -2.52
N GLU A 81 -22.89 -10.29 -3.59
CA GLU A 81 -24.13 -9.77 -4.21
C GLU A 81 -25.02 -10.91 -4.74
N THR A 82 -24.41 -11.94 -5.32
CA THR A 82 -25.13 -13.12 -5.83
C THR A 82 -25.68 -13.97 -4.67
N ASP A 83 -24.92 -14.15 -3.59
CA ASP A 83 -25.34 -14.90 -2.40
C ASP A 83 -26.42 -14.15 -1.59
N MET A 84 -26.35 -12.82 -1.50
CA MET A 84 -27.34 -11.99 -0.80
C MET A 84 -28.69 -11.93 -1.52
N GLY A 85 -28.71 -12.03 -2.86
CA GLY A 85 -29.95 -12.08 -3.65
C GLY A 85 -30.82 -13.32 -3.37
N GLY A 86 -30.27 -14.35 -2.71
CA GLY A 86 -30.97 -15.57 -2.33
C GLY A 86 -31.53 -15.59 -0.89
N ILE A 87 -31.21 -14.58 -0.06
CA ILE A 87 -31.59 -14.56 1.35
C ILE A 87 -32.85 -13.70 1.53
N ARG A 88 -33.98 -14.33 1.85
CA ARG A 88 -35.22 -13.63 2.23
C ARG A 88 -35.12 -13.18 3.69
N VAL A 89 -34.82 -11.89 3.91
CA VAL A 89 -34.83 -11.26 5.25
C VAL A 89 -36.28 -10.96 5.64
N ASP A 90 -36.71 -11.38 6.82
CA ASP A 90 -38.03 -11.02 7.37
C ASP A 90 -38.01 -9.57 7.88
N GLU A 91 -39.14 -8.86 7.78
CA GLU A 91 -39.28 -7.45 8.15
C GLU A 91 -38.90 -7.18 9.61
N ALA A 92 -39.06 -8.17 10.49
CA ALA A 92 -38.62 -8.10 11.88
C ALA A 92 -37.08 -8.05 12.01
N ASP A 93 -36.34 -8.86 11.24
CA ASP A 93 -34.87 -8.91 11.26
C ASP A 93 -34.23 -7.68 10.59
N ALA A 94 -34.87 -7.14 9.54
CA ALA A 94 -34.44 -5.91 8.88
C ALA A 94 -34.51 -4.68 9.81
N SER A 95 -35.41 -4.70 10.80
CA SER A 95 -35.57 -3.61 11.78
C SER A 95 -34.60 -3.69 12.98
N LEU A 96 -34.10 -4.90 13.29
CA LEU A 96 -33.22 -5.18 14.44
C LEU A 96 -31.73 -5.20 14.04
N TYR A 97 -31.43 -5.62 12.81
CA TYR A 97 -30.07 -5.67 12.26
C TYR A 97 -30.08 -5.07 10.85
N ALA A 98 -30.02 -3.74 10.76
CA ALA A 98 -29.83 -3.08 9.48
C ALA A 98 -28.50 -3.55 8.88
N SER A 99 -28.56 -4.40 7.86
CA SER A 99 -27.38 -4.77 7.08
C SER A 99 -26.85 -3.50 6.43
N VAL A 100 -25.62 -3.09 6.74
CA VAL A 100 -24.94 -2.02 6.00
C VAL A 100 -24.94 -2.44 4.53
N PRO A 101 -25.64 -1.71 3.64
CA PRO A 101 -25.78 -2.16 2.27
C PRO A 101 -24.41 -2.31 1.62
N VAL A 102 -24.25 -3.35 0.81
CA VAL A 102 -23.03 -3.55 0.03
C VAL A 102 -22.78 -2.29 -0.80
N GLY A 103 -21.52 -1.85 -0.88
CA GLY A 103 -21.17 -0.60 -1.58
C GLY A 103 -21.46 0.68 -0.78
N THR A 104 -21.85 0.60 0.49
CA THR A 104 -22.01 1.81 1.32
C THR A 104 -20.81 2.10 2.21
N VAL A 105 -20.55 3.39 2.39
CA VAL A 105 -19.56 3.91 3.32
C VAL A 105 -20.27 4.85 4.28
N ASP A 106 -20.12 4.61 5.59
CA ASP A 106 -20.61 5.53 6.62
C ASP A 106 -19.70 6.77 6.66
N GLU A 107 -20.28 7.99 6.68
CA GLU A 107 -19.51 9.24 6.75
C GLU A 107 -18.55 9.29 7.96
N SER A 108 -18.90 8.63 9.07
CA SER A 108 -18.04 8.49 10.24
C SER A 108 -16.72 7.77 9.94
N TRP A 109 -16.63 7.00 8.86
CA TRP A 109 -15.36 6.44 8.40
C TRP A 109 -14.33 7.54 8.10
N LEU A 110 -14.76 8.71 7.62
CA LEU A 110 -13.88 9.85 7.38
C LEU A 110 -13.49 10.55 8.69
N SER A 111 -14.36 10.54 9.71
CA SER A 111 -14.20 11.36 10.93
C SER A 111 -12.93 11.10 11.74
N VAL A 112 -12.40 9.87 11.67
CA VAL A 112 -11.17 9.47 12.38
C VAL A 112 -9.92 9.54 11.50
N ARG A 113 -10.08 9.91 10.23
CA ARG A 113 -9.02 9.92 9.21
C ARG A 113 -8.71 11.33 8.76
N GLN A 114 -7.47 11.53 8.35
CA GLN A 114 -6.99 12.79 7.80
C GLN A 114 -6.33 12.52 6.44
N ALA A 115 -6.58 13.42 5.49
CA ALA A 115 -5.84 13.46 4.24
C ALA A 115 -4.64 14.37 4.45
N SER A 116 -3.45 13.80 4.42
CA SER A 116 -2.22 14.54 4.65
C SER A 116 -1.31 14.45 3.44
N ARG A 117 -0.71 15.57 3.08
CA ARG A 117 0.29 15.65 2.02
C ARG A 117 1.66 15.98 2.61
N ALA A 118 2.70 15.52 1.95
CA ALA A 118 4.10 15.78 2.31
C ALA A 118 4.97 15.78 1.06
N ASN A 119 6.16 16.36 1.15
CA ASN A 119 7.20 16.17 0.15
C ASN A 119 8.09 15.00 0.55
N LEU A 120 8.20 14.01 -0.32
CA LEU A 120 9.00 12.81 -0.18
C LEU A 120 10.32 12.95 -0.94
N SER A 121 11.42 12.77 -0.21
CA SER A 121 12.78 12.66 -0.77
C SER A 121 13.29 11.22 -0.71
N GLY A 122 14.49 10.99 -1.24
CA GLY A 122 15.20 9.72 -1.11
C GLY A 122 15.09 8.85 -2.36
N ARG A 123 15.38 7.56 -2.21
CA ARG A 123 15.53 6.61 -3.33
C ARG A 123 14.57 5.44 -3.17
N TYR A 124 13.69 5.23 -4.14
CA TYR A 124 12.68 4.16 -4.08
C TYR A 124 12.90 3.16 -5.21
N CYS A 125 12.88 1.87 -4.88
CA CYS A 125 12.98 0.82 -5.88
C CYS A 125 11.67 0.72 -6.67
N ASP A 126 11.69 0.88 -8.00
CA ASP A 126 10.54 0.60 -8.85
C ASP A 126 10.43 -0.92 -9.06
N VAL A 127 9.60 -1.57 -8.25
CA VAL A 127 9.51 -3.04 -8.25
C VAL A 127 8.90 -3.61 -9.52
N ALA A 128 8.12 -2.81 -10.25
CA ALA A 128 7.46 -3.23 -11.48
C ALA A 128 8.28 -2.94 -12.74
N ASP A 129 9.43 -2.26 -12.61
CA ASP A 129 10.30 -2.00 -13.75
C ASP A 129 10.94 -3.29 -14.25
N SER A 130 11.03 -3.44 -15.58
CA SER A 130 11.60 -4.61 -16.23
C SER A 130 13.02 -4.94 -15.75
N ALA A 131 13.84 -3.93 -15.45
CA ALA A 131 15.20 -4.11 -14.99
C ALA A 131 15.22 -4.70 -13.56
N THR A 132 14.35 -4.18 -12.68
CA THR A 132 14.17 -4.69 -11.32
C THR A 132 13.62 -6.11 -11.33
N ILE A 133 12.59 -6.40 -12.13
CA ILE A 133 12.02 -7.75 -12.25
C ILE A 133 13.10 -8.73 -12.71
N ALA A 134 13.85 -8.40 -13.76
CA ALA A 134 14.93 -9.24 -14.28
C ALA A 134 16.04 -9.46 -13.24
N ALA A 135 16.36 -8.45 -12.42
CA ALA A 135 17.36 -8.54 -11.37
C ALA A 135 16.92 -9.44 -10.20
N LEU A 136 15.63 -9.41 -9.83
CA LEU A 136 15.07 -10.15 -8.70
C LEU A 136 14.58 -11.56 -9.06
N ARG A 137 14.25 -11.82 -10.33
CA ARG A 137 13.73 -13.10 -10.82
C ARG A 137 14.60 -14.32 -10.47
N PRO A 138 15.95 -14.30 -10.53
CA PRO A 138 16.76 -15.45 -10.12
C PRO A 138 16.56 -15.86 -8.66
N THR A 139 16.25 -14.90 -7.78
CA THR A 139 16.01 -15.15 -6.35
C THR A 139 14.58 -15.61 -6.09
N PHE A 140 13.59 -14.99 -6.75
CA PHE A 140 12.18 -15.16 -6.40
C PHE A 140 11.36 -16.02 -7.38
N GLY A 141 11.91 -16.40 -8.53
CA GLY A 141 11.20 -17.19 -9.54
C GLY A 141 10.67 -18.52 -9.03
N ALA A 142 11.52 -19.31 -8.36
CA ALA A 142 11.11 -20.59 -7.78
C ALA A 142 10.07 -20.40 -6.65
N LEU A 143 10.20 -19.33 -5.87
CA LEU A 143 9.25 -19.01 -4.80
C LEU A 143 7.87 -18.63 -5.36
N ALA A 144 7.82 -17.81 -6.41
CA ALA A 144 6.59 -17.44 -7.09
C ALA A 144 5.85 -18.67 -7.65
N VAL A 145 6.58 -19.60 -8.28
CA VAL A 145 6.03 -20.88 -8.73
C VAL A 145 5.53 -21.74 -7.57
N GLY A 146 6.28 -21.78 -6.45
CA GLY A 146 5.85 -22.48 -5.23
C GLY A 146 4.55 -21.94 -4.64
N PHE A 147 4.24 -20.67 -4.89
CA PHE A 147 2.98 -20.03 -4.54
C PHE A 147 1.85 -20.22 -5.56
N GLY A 148 2.09 -20.99 -6.63
CA GLY A 148 1.11 -21.24 -7.69
C GLY A 148 1.00 -20.11 -8.73
N LEU A 149 1.94 -19.17 -8.75
CA LEU A 149 2.03 -18.13 -9.79
C LEU A 149 2.78 -18.69 -11.01
N ALA A 150 2.52 -18.13 -12.20
CA ALA A 150 3.13 -18.59 -13.43
C ALA A 150 4.65 -18.27 -13.50
N ASP A 151 5.04 -17.09 -13.04
CA ASP A 151 6.43 -16.63 -12.97
C ASP A 151 6.58 -15.52 -11.91
N PHE A 152 7.81 -15.09 -11.64
CA PHE A 152 8.09 -13.81 -11.00
C PHE A 152 8.12 -12.70 -12.05
N ASP A 153 6.97 -12.05 -12.24
CA ASP A 153 6.76 -10.98 -13.22
C ASP A 153 5.95 -9.81 -12.63
N SER A 154 5.58 -8.84 -13.46
CA SER A 154 4.78 -7.69 -13.04
C SER A 154 3.42 -8.09 -12.50
N SER A 155 2.80 -9.16 -13.01
CA SER A 155 1.50 -9.64 -12.54
C SER A 155 1.60 -10.24 -11.13
N ALA A 156 2.66 -11.01 -10.87
CA ALA A 156 2.96 -11.55 -9.55
C ALA A 156 3.16 -10.43 -8.52
N LEU A 157 3.87 -9.37 -8.91
CA LEU A 157 4.13 -8.19 -8.08
C LEU A 157 2.95 -7.21 -8.02
N GLN A 158 1.91 -7.35 -8.82
CA GLN A 158 0.66 -6.59 -8.72
C GLN A 158 -0.42 -7.34 -7.94
N ASN A 159 -0.36 -8.68 -7.92
CA ASN A 159 -1.31 -9.48 -7.18
C ASN A 159 -1.26 -9.15 -5.68
N SER A 160 -2.43 -9.11 -5.05
CA SER A 160 -2.54 -8.92 -3.60
C SER A 160 -2.19 -10.18 -2.82
N GLU A 161 -2.23 -11.35 -3.46
CA GLU A 161 -1.92 -12.63 -2.83
C GLU A 161 -0.98 -13.51 -3.68
N PRO A 162 -0.11 -14.32 -3.03
CA PRO A 162 0.14 -14.32 -1.59
C PRO A 162 1.01 -13.12 -1.18
N ARG A 163 0.60 -12.42 -0.11
CA ARG A 163 1.36 -11.28 0.44
C ARG A 163 2.81 -11.63 0.77
N GLU A 164 3.07 -12.87 1.16
CA GLU A 164 4.42 -13.32 1.54
C GLU A 164 5.45 -13.08 0.43
N LEU A 165 5.07 -13.20 -0.86
CA LEU A 165 5.99 -12.93 -1.97
C LEU A 165 6.46 -11.47 -1.95
N THR A 166 5.53 -10.52 -1.94
CA THR A 166 5.87 -9.09 -1.96
C THR A 166 6.56 -8.66 -0.66
N GLN A 167 6.23 -9.27 0.47
CA GLN A 167 6.89 -8.96 1.74
C GLN A 167 8.34 -9.46 1.77
N ARG A 168 8.64 -10.64 1.19
CA ARG A 168 10.03 -11.11 1.02
C ARG A 168 10.81 -10.23 0.06
N VAL A 169 10.20 -9.76 -1.02
CA VAL A 169 10.81 -8.77 -1.92
C VAL A 169 11.09 -7.46 -1.19
N GLY A 170 10.12 -6.95 -0.42
CA GLY A 170 10.29 -5.74 0.38
C GLY A 170 11.42 -5.87 1.40
N ARG A 171 11.55 -7.04 2.05
CA ARG A 171 12.66 -7.35 2.95
C ARG A 171 14.01 -7.35 2.25
N GLU A 172 14.12 -8.01 1.10
CA GLU A 172 15.36 -8.01 0.31
C GLU A 172 15.79 -6.59 -0.05
N ILE A 173 14.85 -5.75 -0.53
CA ILE A 173 15.13 -4.36 -0.88
C ILE A 173 15.52 -3.53 0.35
N TYR A 174 14.85 -3.76 1.48
CA TYR A 174 15.16 -3.08 2.74
C TYR A 174 16.59 -3.33 3.22
N GLU A 175 17.09 -4.56 3.03
CA GLU A 175 18.42 -5.01 3.45
C GLU A 175 19.55 -4.60 2.49
N MET A 176 19.23 -4.18 1.27
CA MET A 176 20.25 -3.71 0.32
C MET A 176 20.94 -2.45 0.84
N SER A 177 22.27 -2.51 0.91
CA SER A 177 23.13 -1.38 1.28
C SER A 177 24.24 -1.17 0.24
N ASN A 178 24.75 0.05 0.15
CA ASN A 178 25.98 0.33 -0.59
C ASN A 178 27.23 -0.16 0.19
N ASP A 179 28.41 0.04 -0.40
CA ASP A 179 29.71 -0.35 0.19
C ASP A 179 29.98 0.30 1.56
N ASP A 180 29.37 1.47 1.83
CA ASP A 180 29.48 2.18 3.11
C ASP A 180 28.47 1.68 4.16
N GLY A 181 27.70 0.62 3.84
CA GLY A 181 26.67 0.05 4.72
C GLY A 181 25.42 0.91 4.85
N GLN A 182 25.26 1.96 4.03
CA GLN A 182 24.06 2.78 4.01
C GLN A 182 22.97 2.12 3.16
N PRO A 183 21.70 2.19 3.56
CA PRO A 183 20.62 1.64 2.76
C PRO A 183 20.60 2.20 1.32
N LEU A 184 20.43 1.33 0.35
CA LEU A 184 20.39 1.74 -1.07
C LEU A 184 19.04 2.38 -1.45
N PHE A 185 17.98 1.97 -0.76
CA PHE A 185 16.61 2.39 -0.96
C PHE A 185 15.94 2.79 0.35
N ASP A 186 15.14 3.84 0.35
CA ASP A 186 14.30 4.27 1.46
C ASP A 186 12.92 3.58 1.46
N GLY A 187 12.59 2.85 0.39
CA GLY A 187 11.29 2.23 0.20
C GLY A 187 11.09 1.64 -1.19
N VAL A 188 9.84 1.34 -1.54
CA VAL A 188 9.48 0.89 -2.89
C VAL A 188 8.43 1.78 -3.55
N ARG A 189 8.53 1.89 -4.86
CA ARG A 189 7.49 2.43 -5.74
C ARG A 189 6.76 1.26 -6.37
N PHE A 190 5.43 1.30 -6.36
CA PHE A 190 4.60 0.28 -6.98
C PHE A 190 3.32 0.88 -7.54
N LEU A 191 2.64 0.12 -8.40
CA LEU A 191 1.35 0.52 -8.96
C LEU A 191 0.21 -0.15 -8.21
N SER A 192 -0.91 0.56 -8.11
CA SER A 192 -2.14 0.00 -7.58
C SER A 192 -2.61 -1.18 -8.41
N ARG A 193 -3.12 -2.21 -7.75
CA ARG A 193 -3.84 -3.29 -8.42
C ARG A 193 -5.18 -2.85 -9.03
N HIS A 194 -5.65 -1.65 -8.67
CA HIS A 194 -6.90 -1.06 -9.14
C HIS A 194 -6.71 -0.19 -10.40
N GLY A 195 -5.47 0.06 -10.81
CA GLY A 195 -5.15 0.83 -11.99
C GLY A 195 -3.65 1.13 -12.05
N ASN A 196 -3.01 0.85 -13.18
CA ASN A 196 -1.59 1.11 -13.39
C ASN A 196 -1.25 2.61 -13.52
N ASP A 197 -2.27 3.44 -13.67
CA ASP A 197 -2.20 4.90 -13.61
C ASP A 197 -2.12 5.44 -12.17
N LEU A 198 -2.40 4.59 -11.16
CA LEU A 198 -2.35 4.97 -9.76
C LEU A 198 -1.00 4.54 -9.16
N GLU A 199 -0.16 5.54 -8.93
CA GLU A 199 1.17 5.35 -8.37
C GLU A 199 1.17 5.43 -6.85
N LEU A 200 1.83 4.46 -6.23
CA LEU A 200 1.91 4.26 -4.80
C LEU A 200 3.37 4.07 -4.36
N TRP A 201 3.59 4.39 -3.09
CA TRP A 201 4.90 4.37 -2.46
C TRP A 201 4.79 3.67 -1.12
N THR A 202 5.82 2.91 -0.79
CA THR A 202 6.10 2.58 0.59
C THR A 202 7.37 3.27 1.05
N ILE A 203 7.39 3.63 2.31
CA ILE A 203 8.54 4.22 2.99
C ILE A 203 8.89 3.27 4.13
N PHE A 204 10.11 2.76 4.14
CA PHE A 204 10.60 1.91 5.20
C PHE A 204 11.08 2.74 6.38
N GLU A 205 10.78 2.28 7.58
CA GLU A 205 11.37 2.81 8.80
C GLU A 205 12.88 2.56 8.82
N ARG A 206 13.65 3.61 9.08
CA ARG A 206 15.11 3.56 9.26
C ARG A 206 15.48 3.97 10.69
N SER A 207 16.64 3.51 11.14
CA SER A 207 17.15 3.79 12.50
C SER A 207 17.41 5.28 12.75
N THR A 208 17.53 6.07 11.69
CA THR A 208 17.69 7.53 11.74
C THR A 208 16.37 8.29 11.89
N ASP A 209 15.23 7.58 11.81
CA ASP A 209 13.91 8.20 11.87
C ASP A 209 13.51 8.60 13.29
N GLY A 210 12.68 9.63 13.37
CA GLY A 210 12.02 10.04 14.60
C GLY A 210 10.63 9.41 14.71
N ALA A 211 9.64 10.23 15.05
CA ALA A 211 8.24 9.79 15.10
C ALA A 211 7.69 9.38 13.72
N PHE A 212 8.27 9.90 12.64
CA PHE A 212 7.97 9.60 11.24
C PHE A 212 9.29 9.60 10.44
N SER A 213 9.23 9.19 9.17
CA SER A 213 10.41 9.09 8.30
C SER A 213 11.13 10.42 8.11
N ALA A 214 12.46 10.40 8.18
CA ALA A 214 13.32 11.54 7.86
C ALA A 214 13.21 11.98 6.38
N GLN A 215 12.66 11.12 5.51
CA GLN A 215 12.43 11.42 4.10
C GLN A 215 11.17 12.27 3.84
N LEU A 216 10.37 12.54 4.87
CA LEU A 216 9.16 13.35 4.78
C LEU A 216 9.42 14.77 5.27
N SER A 217 9.03 15.74 4.45
CA SER A 217 9.12 17.16 4.76
C SER A 217 7.84 17.89 4.36
N ASN A 218 7.67 19.14 4.81
CA ASN A 218 6.53 19.99 4.44
C ASN A 218 5.16 19.32 4.64
N ILE A 219 5.00 18.59 5.76
CA ILE A 219 3.77 17.88 6.08
C ILE A 219 2.64 18.89 6.30
N VAL A 220 1.55 18.71 5.56
CA VAL A 220 0.30 19.47 5.72
C VAL A 220 -0.83 18.49 5.91
N VAL A 221 -1.43 18.53 7.10
CA VAL A 221 -2.57 17.70 7.46
C VAL A 221 -3.85 18.45 7.12
N GLY A 222 -4.74 17.79 6.37
CA GLY A 222 -6.05 18.30 6.01
C GLY A 222 -7.17 17.38 6.46
N ASP A 223 -8.36 17.95 6.58
CA ASP A 223 -9.57 17.20 6.89
C ASP A 223 -10.04 16.41 5.66
N LEU A 224 -10.59 15.23 5.93
CA LEU A 224 -11.28 14.41 4.94
C LEU A 224 -12.78 14.44 5.25
N ARG A 225 -13.60 14.85 4.28
CA ARG A 225 -15.05 15.06 4.46
C ARG A 225 -15.84 14.70 3.19
N PRO A 226 -17.14 14.39 3.31
CA PRO A 226 -18.01 14.26 2.15
C PRO A 226 -17.99 15.53 1.28
N GLY A 227 -18.19 15.36 -0.03
CA GLY A 227 -18.10 16.45 -1.00
C GLY A 227 -16.68 16.90 -1.37
N ASN A 228 -15.63 16.31 -0.78
CA ASN A 228 -14.27 16.46 -1.32
C ASN A 228 -14.23 15.81 -2.73
N PRO A 229 -13.78 16.53 -3.78
CA PRO A 229 -13.81 16.02 -5.15
C PRO A 229 -13.14 14.66 -5.35
N ASP A 230 -12.01 14.40 -4.67
CA ASP A 230 -11.28 13.14 -4.77
C ASP A 230 -12.02 12.00 -4.06
N VAL A 231 -12.67 12.29 -2.93
CA VAL A 231 -13.52 11.31 -2.21
C VAL A 231 -14.67 10.87 -3.10
N GLU A 232 -15.40 11.84 -3.65
CA GLU A 232 -16.53 11.57 -4.54
C GLU A 232 -16.08 10.85 -5.82
N ALA A 233 -14.90 11.18 -6.35
CA ALA A 233 -14.33 10.50 -7.51
C ALA A 233 -13.97 9.04 -7.20
N ALA A 234 -13.32 8.77 -6.07
CA ALA A 234 -12.93 7.42 -5.69
C ALA A 234 -14.14 6.54 -5.33
N MET A 235 -15.16 7.13 -4.69
CA MET A 235 -16.44 6.44 -4.46
C MET A 235 -17.12 6.08 -5.77
N ARG A 236 -17.22 7.01 -6.73
CA ARG A 236 -17.76 6.72 -8.06
C ARG A 236 -16.99 5.63 -8.79
N LEU A 237 -15.65 5.64 -8.72
CA LEU A 237 -14.81 4.60 -9.34
C LEU A 237 -15.18 3.20 -8.81
N HIS A 238 -15.44 3.11 -7.51
CA HIS A 238 -15.74 1.84 -6.83
C HIS A 238 -17.22 1.49 -6.77
N GLY A 239 -18.10 2.31 -7.35
CA GLY A 239 -19.55 2.12 -7.28
C GLY A 239 -20.12 2.28 -5.87
N LEU A 240 -19.51 3.14 -5.05
CA LEU A 240 -19.89 3.35 -3.64
C LEU A 240 -20.88 4.51 -3.48
N SER A 241 -21.69 4.43 -2.42
CA SER A 241 -22.56 5.51 -1.96
C SER A 241 -22.40 5.77 -0.46
N TRP A 242 -22.78 6.97 -0.01
CA TRP A 242 -22.90 7.26 1.42
C TRP A 242 -24.09 6.47 2.01
N GLY A 243 -23.90 5.93 3.22
CA GLY A 243 -24.92 5.20 3.99
C GLY A 243 -25.68 6.08 4.96
#